data_AF-J9RBS7-F1
#
_entry.id   AF-J9RBS7-F1
#
_cell.length_a   1.000
_cell.length_b   1.000
_cell.length_c   1.000
_cell.angle_alpha   90.00
_cell.angle_beta   90.00
_cell.angle_gamma   90.00
#
_symmetry.space_group_name_H-M   'P 1'
#
loop_
_entity.id
_entity.type
_entity.pdbx_description
1 polymer ?
#
loop_
_entity_poly.entity_id
_entity_poly.type
_entity_poly.pdbx_seq_one_letter_code
_entity_poly.pdbx_strand_id
1 'polypeptide(L)' 'VIYYKKIKRVFFVEAIPKAPSGKILRKNLRERLAGGLQK' A
#
# COMPACT_ATOMS: atom_id res chain seq x y z
N VAL A 1 12.79 15.07 -11.54
CA VAL A 1 12.37 13.79 -10.92
C VAL A 1 13.57 12.84 -10.88
N ILE A 2 14.06 12.48 -9.70
CA ILE A 2 15.17 11.52 -9.58
C ILE A 2 14.62 10.11 -9.83
N TYR A 3 15.31 9.29 -10.64
CA TYR A 3 14.82 8.00 -11.13
C TYR A 3 14.28 7.07 -10.03
N TYR A 4 15.02 6.93 -8.93
CA TYR A 4 14.61 6.03 -7.83
C TYR A 4 13.41 6.55 -7.03
N LYS A 5 13.07 7.84 -7.13
CA LYS A 5 11.90 8.45 -6.45
C LYS A 5 10.61 8.30 -7.26
N LYS A 6 10.67 7.70 -8.45
CA LYS A 6 9.47 7.45 -9.27
C LYS A 6 8.59 6.40 -8.60
N ILE A 7 7.31 6.71 -8.43
CA ILE A 7 6.31 5.78 -7.89
C ILE A 7 6.06 4.69 -8.94
N LYS A 8 6.21 3.42 -8.55
CA LYS A 8 6.05 2.28 -9.48
C LYS A 8 4.60 1.79 -9.59
N ARG A 9 3.82 1.94 -8.51
CA ARG A 9 2.44 1.45 -8.39
C ARG A 9 1.64 2.35 -7.47
N VAL A 10 0.38 2.58 -7.79
CA VAL A 10 -0.56 3.39 -7.00
C VAL A 10 -1.84 2.58 -6.81
N PHE A 11 -2.36 2.58 -5.59
CA PHE A 11 -3.63 1.97 -5.25
C PHE A 11 -4.49 3.04 -4.60
N PHE A 12 -5.65 3.33 -5.19
CA PHE A 12 -6.64 4.20 -4.60
C PHE A 12 -7.54 3.38 -3.69
N VAL A 13 -7.69 3.82 -2.46
CA VAL A 13 -8.53 3.19 -1.45
C VAL A 13 -9.28 4.28 -0.71
N GLU A 14 -10.50 3.96 -0.27
CA GLU A 14 -11.34 4.88 0.48
C GLU A 14 -10.73 5.25 1.84
N ALA A 15 -10.15 4.26 2.54
CA ALA A 15 -9.50 4.47 3.82
C ALA A 15 -8.24 3.61 3.99
N ILE A 16 -7.23 4.16 4.68
CA ILE A 16 -6.03 3.42 5.07
C ILE A 16 -6.35 2.62 6.34
N PRO A 17 -6.09 1.29 6.38
CA PRO A 17 -6.31 0.48 7.56
C PRO A 17 -5.39 0.92 8.70
N LYS A 18 -6.00 1.41 9.78
CA LYS A 18 -5.33 1.86 11.00
C LYS A 18 -5.89 1.10 12.20
N ALA A 19 -5.03 0.82 13.18
CA ALA A 19 -5.46 0.39 14.50
C ALA A 19 -6.10 1.56 15.27
N PRO A 20 -6.85 1.31 16.35
CA PRO A 20 -7.43 2.36 17.20
C PRO A 20 -6.38 3.33 17.76
N SER A 21 -5.13 2.90 17.90
CA SER A 21 -3.99 3.74 18.32
C SER A 21 -3.35 4.56 17.17
N GLY A 22 -3.93 4.52 15.97
CA GLY A 22 -3.40 5.20 14.78
C GLY A 22 -2.32 4.44 14.01
N LYS A 23 -1.87 3.28 14.52
CA LYS A 23 -0.87 2.44 13.84
C LYS A 23 -1.39 1.95 12.49
N ILE A 24 -0.69 2.28 11.41
CA ILE A 24 -1.02 1.77 10.07
C ILE A 24 -0.69 0.28 10.00
N LEU A 25 -1.67 -0.52 9.62
CA LEU A 25 -1.56 -1.97 9.52
C LEU A 25 -0.96 -2.37 8.17
N ARG A 26 0.38 -2.37 8.08
CA ARG A 26 1.12 -2.70 6.85
C ARG A 26 0.86 -4.12 6.33
N LYS A 27 0.48 -5.07 7.19
CA LYS A 27 0.15 -6.45 6.78
C LYS A 27 -0.98 -6.45 5.74
N ASN A 28 -2.09 -5.78 6.07
CA ASN A 28 -3.27 -5.68 5.20
C ASN A 28 -2.96 -4.93 3.88
N LEU A 29 -2.01 -3.98 3.92
CA LEU A 29 -1.54 -3.28 2.72
C LEU A 29 -0.63 -4.17 1.85
N ARG A 30 0.20 -5.03 2.46
CA ARG A 30 1.05 -5.99 1.74
C ARG A 30 0.24 -7.07 1.04
N GLU A 31 -0.85 -7.52 1.65
CA GLU A 31 -1.79 -8.46 1.01
C GLU A 31 -2.33 -7.90 -0.31
N ARG A 32 -2.67 -6.61 -0.34
CA ARG A 32 -3.10 -5.91 -1.58
C ARG A 32 -1.99 -5.82 -2.63
N LEU A 33 -0.74 -5.65 -2.21
CA LEU A 33 0.41 -5.66 -3.11
C LEU A 33 0.66 -7.06 -3.72
N ALA A 34 0.46 -8.12 -2.93
CA ALA A 34 0.61 -9.51 -3.38
C ALA A 34 -0.54 -9.96 -4.29
N GLY A 35 -1.77 -9.54 -4.02
CA GLY A 35 -2.92 -9.80 -4.91
C GLY A 35 -2.74 -9.20 -6.30
N GLY A 36 -2.12 -8.01 -6.41
CA GLY A 36 -1.78 -7.41 -7.70
C GLY A 36 -0.54 -8.01 -8.39
N LEU A 37 0.10 -9.02 -7.80
CA LEU A 37 1.22 -9.78 -8.38
C LEU A 37 0.80 -11.17 -8.88
N GLN A 38 -0.42 -11.63 -8.58
CA GLN A 38 -0.96 -12.83 -9.19
C GLN A 38 -1.35 -12.51 -10.63
N LYS A 39 -0.44 -12.82 -11.55
CA LYS A 39 -0.75 -13.05 -12.96
C LYS A 39 -1.18 -14.49 -13.16
#